data_AF-A0A932G059-F1
#
_entry.id   AF-A0A932G059-F1
#
_cell.length_a   1.000
_cell.length_b   1.000
_cell.length_c   1.000
_cell.angle_alpha   90.00
_cell.angle_beta   90.00
_cell.angle_gamma   90.00
#
_symmetry.space_group_name_H-M   'P 1'
#
loop_
_entity.id
_entity.type
_entity.pdbx_description
1 polymer ?
#
loop_
_entity_poly.entity_id
_entity_poly.type
_entity_poly.pdbx_seq_one_letter_code
_entity_poly.pdbx_strand_id
1 'polypeptide(L)'
;MRVFLALALVLAACGDAEFGATGPGQNGDDDDDSWGDDGAEGEGEAEGEDEPISCPDFDLASLEGCCDDGEAHCVPRGSYPSLLEDAAEPCGDGVCIPDAVIVGGNGYTPPSCASIGDAAGVCVSICVPEVRANMGILPVDTCGASERCVPCVNPLTNEDTGVCNTLTCDEGGGEGEGEGEPPPEYTCENPPTEPVVDPALFGACCEGAHCVPNALVPADQAAMLASCDDDAGRCIPDELIETSGIYTAPTCSSIVGLEGRCMSTCIPDIQAQASLLPQSTCEATQRCVPCCDPFTGEETGACSIGCDAGPAAACTGVPAFPTCCDDDSGHCVPAELVPDDQEDNLDECESPEGDDDDDDDAPAMLCIPDVMRDPAFAGVRCVGQQLFGGDYDGVCLPDCLDIPFDFTMDEADCVEGYVCVPCTNPLTGEPSGAPGC
;
A
#
# COMPACT_ATOMS: atom_id res chain seq x y z
N MET A 1 -7.22 3.37 -5.11
CA MET A 1 -8.25 2.40 -4.70
C MET A 1 -8.53 2.72 -3.24
N ARG A 2 -9.67 3.35 -2.93
CA ARG A 2 -10.06 3.67 -1.56
C ARG A 2 -11.06 2.60 -1.18
N VAL A 3 -10.72 1.74 -0.23
CA VAL A 3 -11.69 0.88 0.43
C VAL A 3 -12.70 1.81 1.09
N PHE A 4 -13.82 2.06 0.42
CA PHE A 4 -14.88 2.90 0.95
C PHE A 4 -15.76 2.05 1.88
N LEU A 5 -15.21 1.69 3.04
CA LEU A 5 -16.02 1.62 4.25
C LEU A 5 -15.69 2.88 5.04
N ALA A 6 -16.68 3.74 5.23
CA ALA A 6 -16.53 5.13 5.64
C ALA A 6 -15.60 5.33 6.86
N LEU A 7 -14.34 5.68 6.60
CA LEU A 7 -13.42 6.27 7.57
C LEU A 7 -13.05 7.67 7.07
N ALA A 8 -13.78 8.68 7.55
CA ALA A 8 -13.57 10.07 7.17
C ALA A 8 -12.34 10.68 7.89
N LEU A 9 -11.20 10.72 7.20
CA LEU A 9 -10.04 11.51 7.62
C LEU A 9 -10.24 13.00 7.25
N VAL A 10 -10.46 13.85 8.25
CA VAL A 10 -10.63 15.31 8.06
C VAL A 10 -9.27 15.97 7.78
N LEU A 11 -9.02 16.37 6.53
CA LEU A 11 -8.00 17.35 6.15
C LEU A 11 -8.68 18.66 5.74
N ALA A 12 -8.63 19.65 6.63
CA ALA A 12 -9.02 21.02 6.34
C ALA A 12 -7.85 21.77 5.66
N ALA A 13 -7.95 21.99 4.35
CA ALA A 13 -7.20 23.04 3.65
C ALA A 13 -7.96 23.48 2.39
N CYS A 14 -8.65 24.62 2.46
CA CYS A 14 -9.14 25.33 1.30
C CYS A 14 -7.97 26.10 0.65
N GLY A 15 -7.63 25.76 -0.58
CA GLY A 15 -6.69 26.50 -1.41
C GLY A 15 -7.03 26.30 -2.88
N ASP A 16 -7.76 27.25 -3.45
CA ASP A 16 -8.11 27.31 -4.87
C ASP A 16 -6.85 27.42 -5.75
N ALA A 17 -6.68 26.50 -6.70
CA ALA A 17 -5.83 26.69 -7.86
C ALA A 17 -6.48 26.05 -9.11
N GLU A 18 -7.06 26.91 -9.93
CA GLU A 18 -7.54 26.61 -11.28
C GLU A 18 -6.36 26.24 -12.19
N PHE A 19 -6.37 25.06 -12.79
CA PHE A 19 -5.56 24.77 -13.99
C PHE A 19 -6.48 24.30 -15.11
N GLY A 20 -6.59 25.18 -16.12
CA GLY A 20 -7.40 25.00 -17.31
C GLY A 20 -6.87 23.90 -18.23
N ALA A 21 -7.82 23.14 -18.74
CA ALA A 21 -7.65 22.18 -19.81
C ALA A 21 -7.37 22.86 -21.16
N THR A 22 -6.46 22.27 -21.93
CA THR A 22 -6.47 22.33 -23.41
C THR A 22 -6.00 20.99 -23.97
N GLY A 23 -6.93 20.20 -24.51
CA GLY A 23 -6.67 19.41 -25.73
C GLY A 23 -7.11 20.24 -26.96
N PRO A 24 -7.17 19.72 -28.20
CA PRO A 24 -6.81 18.37 -28.69
C PRO A 24 -6.01 18.39 -30.04
N GLY A 25 -5.62 17.23 -30.57
CA GLY A 25 -5.21 17.06 -31.98
C GLY A 25 -4.77 15.60 -32.26
N GLN A 26 -5.60 14.75 -32.87
CA GLN A 26 -5.91 14.57 -34.31
C GLN A 26 -4.82 13.84 -35.14
N ASN A 27 -5.22 12.63 -35.58
CA ASN A 27 -5.12 12.01 -36.92
C ASN A 27 -3.77 11.52 -37.51
N GLY A 28 -3.88 10.37 -38.18
CA GLY A 28 -2.93 9.77 -39.14
C GLY A 28 -2.79 8.26 -38.84
N ASP A 29 -3.69 7.38 -39.29
CA ASP A 29 -3.83 6.81 -40.65
C ASP A 29 -2.52 6.27 -41.24
N ASP A 30 -2.54 4.95 -41.49
CA ASP A 30 -1.94 4.17 -42.59
C ASP A 30 -0.52 4.49 -43.06
N ASP A 31 0.37 3.49 -43.03
CA ASP A 31 1.13 3.08 -44.24
C ASP A 31 1.82 1.71 -44.05
N ASP A 32 1.41 0.77 -44.90
CA ASP A 32 2.10 -0.45 -45.31
C ASP A 32 3.43 -0.09 -46.01
N ASP A 33 4.56 -0.65 -45.55
CA ASP A 33 5.77 -0.87 -46.36
C ASP A 33 6.58 -1.99 -45.66
N SER A 34 6.54 -3.26 -46.08
CA SER A 34 7.19 -3.80 -47.28
C SER A 34 8.66 -3.37 -47.44
N TRP A 35 9.53 -3.94 -46.61
CA TRP A 35 10.97 -4.07 -46.88
C TRP A 35 11.28 -5.55 -46.66
N GLY A 36 11.70 -6.33 -47.65
CA GLY A 36 12.82 -6.03 -48.54
C GLY A 36 13.97 -6.94 -48.12
N ASP A 37 13.75 -8.24 -48.35
CA ASP A 37 14.72 -9.32 -48.26
C ASP A 37 15.81 -9.09 -49.31
N ASP A 38 16.96 -8.55 -48.89
CA ASP A 38 18.17 -8.54 -49.70
C ASP A 38 19.36 -8.87 -48.80
N GLY A 39 19.76 -10.15 -48.89
CA GLY A 39 20.93 -10.69 -48.24
C GLY A 39 22.22 -9.96 -48.58
N ALA A 40 23.01 -9.70 -47.54
CA ALA A 40 24.43 -9.46 -47.64
C ALA A 40 25.12 -10.34 -46.59
N GLU A 41 25.44 -11.56 -47.01
CA GLU A 41 26.42 -12.43 -46.35
C GLU A 41 27.77 -11.72 -46.37
N GLY A 42 28.09 -11.06 -45.25
CA GLY A 42 29.40 -10.47 -44.97
C GLY A 42 30.00 -11.18 -43.78
N GLU A 43 30.57 -12.37 -44.01
CA GLU A 43 31.44 -13.06 -43.07
C GLU A 43 32.74 -12.25 -42.92
N GLY A 44 32.71 -11.28 -42.00
CA GLY A 44 33.87 -10.57 -41.52
C GLY A 44 34.18 -11.04 -40.11
N GLU A 45 34.86 -12.19 -39.99
CA GLU A 45 35.52 -12.63 -38.76
C GLU A 45 36.62 -11.61 -38.43
N ALA A 46 36.24 -10.53 -37.73
CA ALA A 46 37.18 -9.68 -37.05
C ALA A 46 37.58 -10.40 -35.75
N GLU A 47 38.56 -11.28 -35.85
CA GLU A 47 39.37 -11.69 -34.70
C GLU A 47 40.17 -10.46 -34.22
N GLY A 48 39.46 -9.52 -33.59
CA GLY A 48 40.09 -8.52 -32.75
C GLY A 48 40.49 -9.24 -31.49
N GLU A 49 41.79 -9.43 -31.28
CA GLU A 49 42.32 -9.82 -29.97
C GLU A 49 41.78 -8.78 -28.98
N ASP A 50 40.84 -9.19 -28.10
CA ASP A 50 40.31 -8.35 -27.02
C ASP A 50 41.48 -7.95 -26.12
N GLU A 51 42.13 -6.83 -26.44
CA GLU A 51 43.14 -6.26 -25.55
C GLU A 51 42.42 -5.90 -24.25
N PRO A 52 42.95 -6.35 -23.09
CA PRO A 52 42.30 -6.13 -21.81
C PRO A 52 42.04 -4.63 -21.62
N ILE A 53 40.78 -4.28 -21.39
CA ILE A 53 40.38 -2.90 -21.12
C ILE A 53 40.99 -2.50 -19.77
N SER A 54 42.07 -1.72 -19.84
CA SER A 54 42.70 -1.09 -18.68
C SER A 54 41.94 0.20 -18.36
N CYS A 55 41.59 0.41 -17.09
CA CYS A 55 41.12 1.69 -16.58
C CYS A 55 42.28 2.71 -16.59
N PRO A 56 42.25 3.72 -17.47
CA PRO A 56 43.31 4.70 -17.56
C PRO A 56 43.35 5.59 -16.32
N ASP A 57 44.56 5.98 -15.92
CA ASP A 57 44.78 7.00 -14.88
C ASP A 57 44.62 8.39 -15.52
N PHE A 58 43.63 9.16 -15.05
CA PHE A 58 43.40 10.54 -15.47
C PHE A 58 43.80 11.51 -14.36
N ASP A 59 44.44 12.63 -14.74
CA ASP A 59 44.68 13.74 -13.82
C ASP A 59 43.35 14.46 -13.52
N LEU A 60 42.82 14.29 -12.31
CA LEU A 60 41.57 14.92 -11.86
C LEU A 60 41.56 16.44 -12.08
N ALA A 61 42.71 17.12 -11.96
CA ALA A 61 42.79 18.57 -12.16
C ALA A 61 42.52 19.01 -13.61
N SER A 62 42.55 18.07 -14.55
CA SER A 62 42.26 18.29 -15.96
C SER A 62 40.83 17.95 -16.38
N LEU A 63 40.08 17.28 -15.50
CA LEU A 63 38.71 16.86 -15.75
C LEU A 63 37.70 17.87 -15.17
N GLU A 64 36.47 17.85 -15.69
CA GLU A 64 35.35 18.64 -15.18
C GLU A 64 34.58 17.82 -14.13
N GLY A 65 34.33 18.40 -12.95
CA GLY A 65 33.50 17.76 -11.93
C GLY A 65 32.06 17.55 -12.43
N CYS A 66 31.46 16.41 -12.12
CA CYS A 66 30.17 16.00 -12.69
C CYS A 66 29.10 15.59 -11.66
N CYS A 67 29.40 15.69 -10.37
CA CYS A 67 28.50 15.31 -9.29
C CYS A 67 28.51 16.37 -8.19
N ASP A 68 27.33 16.85 -7.78
CA ASP A 68 27.21 17.92 -6.78
C ASP A 68 27.38 17.41 -5.33
N ASP A 69 27.00 16.16 -5.08
CA ASP A 69 26.97 15.56 -3.74
C ASP A 69 28.20 14.67 -3.43
N GLY A 70 29.16 14.55 -4.35
CA GLY A 70 30.32 13.70 -4.18
C GLY A 70 31.48 14.02 -5.12
N GLU A 71 32.62 13.37 -4.86
CA GLU A 71 33.84 13.53 -5.66
C GLU A 71 33.75 12.62 -6.91
N ALA A 72 33.38 13.21 -8.05
CA ALA A 72 33.36 12.54 -9.35
C ALA A 72 33.70 13.52 -10.48
N HIS A 73 34.35 13.01 -11.52
CA HIS A 73 34.74 13.77 -12.70
C HIS A 73 34.31 13.11 -14.00
N CYS A 74 34.09 13.95 -14.99
CA CYS A 74 33.67 13.54 -16.32
C CYS A 74 34.84 12.98 -17.12
N VAL A 75 34.75 11.71 -17.53
CA VAL A 75 35.77 11.04 -18.36
C VAL A 75 35.21 10.71 -19.74
N PRO A 76 36.03 10.64 -20.80
CA PRO A 76 35.54 10.29 -22.14
C PRO A 76 34.90 8.90 -22.18
N ARG A 77 33.80 8.72 -22.93
CA ARG A 77 33.20 7.40 -23.17
C ARG A 77 34.18 6.43 -23.85
N GLY A 78 34.02 5.15 -23.58
CA GLY A 78 34.91 4.07 -23.98
C GLY A 78 36.23 4.04 -23.20
N SER A 79 36.39 4.85 -22.15
CA SER A 79 37.60 4.82 -21.31
C SER A 79 37.51 3.79 -20.19
N TYR A 80 36.30 3.34 -19.86
CA TYR A 80 36.05 2.36 -18.80
C TYR A 80 35.25 1.17 -19.34
N PRO A 81 35.23 0.04 -18.62
CA PRO A 81 34.39 -1.10 -18.98
C PRO A 81 32.91 -0.70 -19.09
N SER A 82 32.20 -1.29 -20.05
CA SER A 82 30.81 -0.90 -20.38
C SER A 82 29.87 -0.90 -19.18
N LEU A 83 30.01 -1.86 -18.25
CA LEU A 83 29.16 -1.90 -17.06
C LEU A 83 29.30 -0.64 -16.19
N LEU A 84 30.52 -0.11 -16.04
CA LEU A 84 30.74 1.12 -15.28
C LEU A 84 30.18 2.33 -16.04
N GLU A 85 30.25 2.33 -17.38
CA GLU A 85 29.67 3.39 -18.21
C GLU A 85 28.14 3.36 -18.19
N ASP A 86 27.52 2.17 -18.19
CA ASP A 86 26.07 1.97 -18.15
C ASP A 86 25.48 2.40 -16.81
N ALA A 87 26.22 2.19 -15.71
CA ALA A 87 25.84 2.64 -14.38
C ALA A 87 26.11 4.13 -14.12
N ALA A 88 26.92 4.80 -14.96
CA ALA A 88 27.34 6.19 -14.74
C ALA A 88 26.40 7.22 -15.36
N GLU A 89 26.26 8.38 -14.71
CA GLU A 89 25.49 9.50 -15.27
C GLU A 89 26.24 10.12 -16.46
N PRO A 90 25.58 10.40 -17.61
CA PRO A 90 26.24 11.07 -18.72
C PRO A 90 26.61 12.51 -18.35
N CYS A 91 27.80 12.96 -18.76
CA CYS A 91 28.27 14.34 -18.55
C CYS A 91 29.00 14.81 -19.81
N GLY A 92 28.76 16.02 -20.29
CA GLY A 92 29.41 16.52 -21.52
C GLY A 92 29.44 15.49 -22.67
N ASP A 93 30.65 15.16 -23.13
CA ASP A 93 30.91 14.11 -24.15
C ASP A 93 31.28 12.73 -23.55
N GLY A 94 31.11 12.56 -22.24
CA GLY A 94 31.62 11.47 -21.41
C GLY A 94 30.61 10.86 -20.43
N VAL A 95 31.15 10.20 -19.40
CA VAL A 95 30.42 9.60 -18.27
C VAL A 95 31.03 10.04 -16.93
N CYS A 96 30.20 10.16 -15.91
CA CYS A 96 30.57 10.66 -14.60
C CYS A 96 31.12 9.54 -13.73
N ILE A 97 32.44 9.51 -13.51
CA ILE A 97 33.11 8.44 -12.78
C ILE A 97 33.61 8.95 -11.42
N PRO A 98 33.39 8.20 -10.32
CA PRO A 98 33.88 8.58 -9.00
C PRO A 98 35.40 8.74 -8.95
N ASP A 99 35.89 9.75 -8.24
CA ASP A 99 37.33 10.08 -8.17
C ASP A 99 38.16 8.92 -7.62
N ALA A 100 37.60 8.14 -6.71
CA ALA A 100 38.25 6.95 -6.16
C ALA A 100 38.57 5.90 -7.24
N VAL A 101 37.67 5.73 -8.22
CA VAL A 101 37.87 4.82 -9.36
C VAL A 101 38.93 5.40 -10.31
N ILE A 102 38.86 6.70 -10.60
CA ILE A 102 39.82 7.39 -11.47
C ILE A 102 41.23 7.30 -10.91
N VAL A 103 41.41 7.62 -9.62
CA VAL A 103 42.71 7.60 -8.93
C VAL A 103 43.20 6.18 -8.68
N GLY A 104 42.29 5.23 -8.44
CA GLY A 104 42.65 3.82 -8.24
C GLY A 104 43.10 3.13 -9.52
N GLY A 105 42.57 3.57 -10.68
CA GLY A 105 42.85 2.99 -11.99
C GLY A 105 42.65 1.47 -11.98
N ASN A 106 43.54 0.73 -12.65
CA ASN A 106 43.52 -0.75 -12.68
C ASN A 106 43.50 -1.43 -11.30
N GLY A 107 44.01 -0.79 -10.25
CA GLY A 107 44.08 -1.37 -8.92
C GLY A 107 42.91 -1.00 -8.02
N TYR A 108 41.88 -0.32 -8.53
CA TYR A 108 40.74 0.06 -7.72
C TYR A 108 39.96 -1.19 -7.28
N THR A 109 39.76 -1.32 -5.98
CA THR A 109 38.83 -2.29 -5.38
C THR A 109 38.02 -1.53 -4.34
N PRO A 110 36.69 -1.46 -4.47
CA PRO A 110 35.88 -0.71 -3.52
C PRO A 110 35.97 -1.36 -2.12
N PRO A 111 36.02 -0.56 -1.03
CA PRO A 111 36.02 -1.10 0.32
C PRO A 111 34.80 -1.98 0.57
N SER A 112 34.99 -3.14 1.22
CA SER A 112 33.90 -4.00 1.66
C SER A 112 33.16 -3.38 2.86
N CYS A 113 31.86 -3.56 2.92
CA CYS A 113 30.99 -3.05 3.97
C CYS A 113 29.83 -4.02 4.28
N ALA A 114 29.10 -3.77 5.37
CA ALA A 114 27.85 -4.45 5.70
C ALA A 114 26.65 -3.60 5.22
N SER A 115 25.87 -4.13 4.28
CA SER A 115 24.73 -3.46 3.68
C SER A 115 23.44 -3.75 4.45
N ILE A 116 22.28 -3.56 3.82
CA ILE A 116 20.96 -3.84 4.37
C ILE A 116 20.94 -5.26 4.92
N GLY A 117 20.62 -5.40 6.21
CA GLY A 117 20.49 -6.70 6.83
C GLY A 117 21.80 -7.46 7.09
N ASP A 118 22.91 -6.75 7.30
CA ASP A 118 24.26 -7.32 7.46
C ASP A 118 24.75 -8.10 6.21
N ALA A 119 24.07 -7.94 5.06
CA ALA A 119 24.49 -8.54 3.80
C ALA A 119 25.87 -7.99 3.38
N ALA A 120 26.69 -8.85 2.76
CA ALA A 120 27.96 -8.40 2.19
C ALA A 120 27.70 -7.35 1.10
N GLY A 121 28.47 -6.27 1.11
CA GLY A 121 28.40 -5.21 0.13
C GLY A 121 29.74 -4.53 -0.11
N VAL A 122 29.73 -3.55 -1.01
CA VAL A 122 30.88 -2.68 -1.26
C VAL A 122 30.45 -1.21 -1.26
N CYS A 123 31.40 -0.34 -0.91
CA CYS A 123 31.20 1.09 -0.89
C CYS A 123 31.17 1.65 -2.31
N VAL A 124 30.03 2.20 -2.70
CA VAL A 124 29.82 2.82 -4.00
C VAL A 124 29.43 4.28 -3.82
N SER A 125 29.98 5.13 -4.68
CA SER A 125 29.70 6.56 -4.66
C SER A 125 28.22 6.87 -4.92
N ILE A 126 27.70 7.85 -4.20
CA ILE A 126 26.35 8.41 -4.43
C ILE A 126 26.24 9.19 -5.75
N CYS A 127 27.34 9.30 -6.49
CA CYS A 127 27.34 9.82 -7.84
C CYS A 127 26.83 8.82 -8.87
N VAL A 128 26.73 7.53 -8.53
CA VAL A 128 26.01 6.53 -9.32
C VAL A 128 24.50 6.78 -9.14
N PRO A 129 23.72 7.03 -10.21
CA PRO A 129 22.30 7.39 -10.12
C PRO A 129 21.46 6.39 -9.32
N GLU A 130 21.69 5.09 -9.48
CA GLU A 130 20.96 4.06 -8.73
C GLU A 130 21.28 4.11 -7.23
N VAL A 131 22.54 4.34 -6.86
CA VAL A 131 22.94 4.50 -5.45
C VAL A 131 22.31 5.76 -4.88
N ARG A 132 22.29 6.86 -5.64
CA ARG A 132 21.63 8.12 -5.27
C ARG A 132 20.14 7.91 -5.02
N ALA A 133 19.45 7.22 -5.92
CA ALA A 133 18.02 6.95 -5.81
C ALA A 133 17.68 6.10 -4.56
N ASN A 134 18.62 5.26 -4.14
CA ASN A 134 18.50 4.36 -3.00
C ASN A 134 19.27 4.84 -1.74
N MET A 135 19.75 6.09 -1.68
CA MET A 135 20.52 6.62 -0.54
C MET A 135 19.78 6.54 0.80
N GLY A 136 18.44 6.54 0.77
CA GLY A 136 17.60 6.46 1.95
C GLY A 136 17.52 5.06 2.56
N ILE A 137 17.88 4.01 1.80
CA ILE A 137 17.79 2.61 2.23
C ILE A 137 19.17 1.95 2.37
N LEU A 138 20.15 2.41 1.59
CA LEU A 138 21.51 1.89 1.67
C LEU A 138 22.21 2.48 2.90
N PRO A 139 22.79 1.66 3.80
CA PRO A 139 23.53 2.18 4.94
C PRO A 139 24.87 2.76 4.50
N VAL A 140 25.46 3.61 5.34
CA VAL A 140 26.84 4.09 5.14
C VAL A 140 27.86 3.04 5.62
N ASP A 141 27.60 2.37 6.74
CA ASP A 141 28.54 1.46 7.41
C ASP A 141 29.96 2.02 7.53
N THR A 142 30.94 1.42 6.84
CA THR A 142 32.36 1.79 6.84
C THR A 142 32.74 2.67 5.64
N CYS A 143 31.77 3.00 4.79
CA CYS A 143 31.96 3.80 3.59
C CYS A 143 32.18 5.28 3.87
N GLY A 144 32.74 5.99 2.88
CA GLY A 144 32.90 7.44 2.94
C GLY A 144 31.58 8.20 3.04
N ALA A 145 31.64 9.49 3.39
CA ALA A 145 30.44 10.33 3.54
C ALA A 145 29.62 10.46 2.23
N SER A 146 30.29 10.39 1.08
CA SER A 146 29.73 10.41 -0.28
C SER A 146 29.55 9.01 -0.87
N GLU A 147 29.51 7.97 -0.05
CA GLU A 147 29.34 6.59 -0.48
C GLU A 147 28.21 5.92 0.32
N ARG A 148 27.69 4.84 -0.25
CA ARG A 148 26.75 3.93 0.41
C ARG A 148 27.20 2.50 0.21
N CYS A 149 26.85 1.65 1.17
CA CYS A 149 27.12 0.24 1.11
C CYS A 149 26.06 -0.43 0.22
N VAL A 150 26.42 -0.70 -1.03
CA VAL A 150 25.54 -1.41 -1.97
C VAL A 150 25.72 -2.91 -1.74
N PRO A 151 24.62 -3.67 -1.53
CA PRO A 151 24.73 -5.10 -1.28
C PRO A 151 25.19 -5.82 -2.54
N CYS A 152 26.01 -6.87 -2.40
CA CYS A 152 26.43 -7.68 -3.54
C CYS A 152 25.25 -8.33 -4.25
N VAL A 153 24.25 -8.74 -3.47
CA VAL A 153 23.00 -9.33 -3.95
C VAL A 153 21.87 -8.38 -3.57
N ASN A 154 21.02 -8.01 -4.53
CA ASN A 154 19.87 -7.17 -4.30
C ASN A 154 18.93 -7.88 -3.31
N PRO A 155 18.64 -7.33 -2.12
CA PRO A 155 17.84 -8.01 -1.11
C PRO A 155 16.36 -8.17 -1.51
N LEU A 156 15.90 -7.52 -2.58
CA LEU A 156 14.51 -7.56 -3.04
C LEU A 156 14.27 -8.57 -4.15
N THR A 157 15.28 -8.77 -5.01
CA THR A 157 15.20 -9.69 -6.15
C THR A 157 16.06 -10.93 -5.96
N ASN A 158 16.94 -10.93 -4.95
CA ASN A 158 17.97 -11.96 -4.72
C ASN A 158 18.94 -12.12 -5.92
N GLU A 159 19.09 -11.07 -6.74
CA GLU A 159 19.96 -11.05 -7.91
C GLU A 159 21.34 -10.46 -7.58
N ASP A 160 22.40 -10.99 -8.20
CA ASP A 160 23.73 -10.35 -8.13
C ASP A 160 23.63 -8.96 -8.78
N THR A 161 24.01 -7.93 -8.02
CA THR A 161 24.01 -6.54 -8.50
C THR A 161 25.18 -6.24 -9.43
N GLY A 162 26.13 -7.16 -9.59
CA GLY A 162 27.41 -6.98 -10.27
C GLY A 162 28.42 -6.14 -9.48
N VAL A 163 27.98 -5.42 -8.45
CA VAL A 163 28.77 -4.38 -7.78
C VAL A 163 30.02 -4.92 -7.08
N CYS A 164 29.94 -6.16 -6.55
CA CYS A 164 31.05 -6.78 -5.84
C CYS A 164 32.03 -7.53 -6.74
N ASN A 165 31.61 -7.87 -7.96
CA ASN A 165 32.41 -8.66 -8.89
C ASN A 165 32.97 -7.82 -10.05
N THR A 166 32.35 -6.67 -10.36
CA THR A 166 32.58 -5.97 -11.62
C THR A 166 33.07 -4.52 -11.45
N LEU A 167 33.13 -3.99 -10.23
CA LEU A 167 33.76 -2.69 -9.95
C LEU A 167 35.30 -2.74 -9.89
N THR A 168 35.92 -3.89 -10.16
CA THR A 168 37.38 -4.01 -10.18
C THR A 168 37.90 -3.77 -11.60
N CYS A 169 38.96 -2.96 -11.71
CA CYS A 169 39.64 -2.67 -12.97
C CYS A 169 40.82 -3.61 -13.26
N ASP A 170 40.89 -4.78 -12.59
CA ASP A 170 41.99 -5.72 -12.76
C ASP A 170 41.84 -6.53 -14.07
N GLU A 171 42.96 -6.75 -14.76
CA GLU A 171 43.13 -7.32 -16.13
C GLU A 171 42.68 -8.79 -16.31
N GLY A 172 41.74 -9.25 -15.49
CA GLY A 172 41.30 -10.63 -15.48
C GLY A 172 39.92 -10.78 -14.89
N GLY A 173 38.99 -9.93 -15.32
CA GLY A 173 37.55 -10.23 -15.31
C GLY A 173 37.33 -11.48 -16.15
N GLY A 174 37.77 -12.62 -15.63
CA GLY A 174 37.44 -13.91 -16.17
C GLY A 174 35.94 -13.92 -16.20
N GLU A 175 35.41 -14.08 -17.41
CA GLU A 175 34.10 -14.65 -17.65
C GLU A 175 34.04 -15.89 -16.76
N GLY A 176 33.62 -15.69 -15.52
CA GLY A 176 33.16 -16.75 -14.68
C GLY A 176 31.90 -17.19 -15.39
N GLU A 177 32.04 -18.07 -16.37
CA GLU A 177 31.00 -18.93 -16.93
C GLU A 177 30.44 -19.86 -15.84
N GLY A 178 30.33 -19.38 -14.60
CA GLY A 178 29.21 -19.73 -13.78
C GLY A 178 28.01 -19.18 -14.53
N GLU A 179 27.46 -20.00 -15.42
CA GLU A 179 26.05 -19.97 -15.78
C GLU A 179 25.27 -20.03 -14.46
N GLY A 180 25.19 -18.89 -13.78
CA GLY A 180 24.23 -18.69 -12.71
C GLY A 180 22.91 -18.90 -13.39
N GLU A 181 22.27 -20.03 -13.08
CA GLU A 181 20.91 -20.29 -13.51
C GLU A 181 20.12 -19.02 -13.21
N PRO A 182 19.49 -18.40 -14.23
CA PRO A 182 18.80 -17.13 -14.03
C PRO A 182 17.85 -17.32 -12.84
N PRO A 183 17.72 -16.31 -11.98
CA PRO A 183 16.89 -16.44 -10.80
C PRO A 183 15.50 -16.91 -11.22
N PRO A 184 14.85 -17.76 -10.40
CA PRO A 184 13.50 -18.18 -10.70
C PRO A 184 12.61 -16.94 -10.86
N GLU A 185 11.98 -16.78 -12.02
CA GLU A 185 10.96 -15.76 -12.21
C GLU A 185 9.77 -16.08 -11.30
N TYR A 186 9.57 -15.22 -10.30
CA TYR A 186 8.42 -15.32 -9.42
C TYR A 186 7.21 -14.63 -10.05
N THR A 187 6.09 -15.34 -10.06
CA THR A 187 4.81 -14.86 -10.60
C THR A 187 3.70 -15.32 -9.67
N CYS A 188 2.48 -14.84 -9.86
CA CYS A 188 1.35 -15.32 -9.08
C CYS A 188 1.05 -16.81 -9.30
N GLU A 189 1.36 -17.33 -10.49
CA GLU A 189 1.28 -18.76 -10.82
C GLU A 189 2.47 -19.58 -10.27
N ASN A 190 3.58 -18.91 -9.93
CA ASN A 190 4.80 -19.50 -9.38
C ASN A 190 5.35 -18.63 -8.23
N PRO A 191 4.63 -18.55 -7.08
CA PRO A 191 5.09 -17.75 -5.96
C PRO A 191 6.36 -18.35 -5.34
N PRO A 192 7.17 -17.54 -4.66
CA PRO A 192 8.37 -18.03 -3.99
C PRO A 192 8.00 -19.06 -2.90
N THR A 193 8.70 -20.20 -2.89
CA THR A 193 8.52 -21.24 -1.87
C THR A 193 9.37 -21.03 -0.61
N GLU A 194 10.35 -20.13 -0.69
CA GLU A 194 11.21 -19.70 0.40
C GLU A 194 11.16 -18.17 0.48
N PRO A 195 11.37 -17.55 1.65
CA PRO A 195 11.44 -16.10 1.76
C PRO A 195 12.48 -15.50 0.80
N VAL A 196 12.03 -14.59 -0.06
CA VAL A 196 12.86 -13.79 -0.97
C VAL A 196 13.58 -12.69 -0.19
N VAL A 197 12.87 -12.07 0.75
CA VAL A 197 13.38 -10.99 1.60
C VAL A 197 13.23 -11.40 3.06
N ASP A 198 14.26 -11.22 3.88
CA ASP A 198 14.16 -11.42 5.33
C ASP A 198 13.53 -10.17 5.98
N PRO A 199 12.38 -10.26 6.66
CA PRO A 199 11.77 -9.12 7.34
C PRO A 199 12.67 -8.52 8.43
N ALA A 200 13.56 -9.34 9.03
CA ALA A 200 14.44 -8.89 10.11
C ALA A 200 15.51 -7.88 9.66
N LEU A 201 15.66 -7.64 8.35
CA LEU A 201 16.52 -6.57 7.83
C LEU A 201 15.92 -5.17 8.03
N PHE A 202 14.62 -5.10 8.35
CA PHE A 202 13.87 -3.88 8.58
C PHE A 202 13.57 -3.68 10.07
N GLY A 203 13.24 -2.46 10.50
CA GLY A 203 12.85 -2.19 11.88
C GLY A 203 11.44 -2.69 12.17
N ALA A 204 11.22 -3.49 13.22
CA ALA A 204 9.86 -3.93 13.60
C ALA A 204 8.93 -2.73 13.89
N CYS A 205 7.70 -2.77 13.39
CA CYS A 205 6.70 -1.71 13.58
C CYS A 205 5.45 -2.18 14.35
N CYS A 206 5.09 -3.46 14.25
CA CYS A 206 4.07 -4.13 15.06
C CYS A 206 4.33 -5.65 15.05
N GLU A 207 3.46 -6.44 15.68
CA GLU A 207 3.62 -7.90 15.74
C GLU A 207 3.41 -8.54 14.35
N GLY A 208 4.47 -9.15 13.81
CA GLY A 208 4.45 -9.78 12.47
C GLY A 208 4.53 -8.79 11.32
N ALA A 209 5.15 -7.62 11.52
CA ALA A 209 5.39 -6.65 10.45
C ALA A 209 6.65 -5.82 10.70
N HIS A 210 7.27 -5.35 9.63
CA HIS A 210 8.43 -4.47 9.69
C HIS A 210 8.28 -3.22 8.81
N CYS A 211 9.07 -2.21 9.14
CA CYS A 211 9.09 -0.91 8.50
C CYS A 211 9.91 -0.94 7.21
N VAL A 212 9.21 -1.02 6.09
CA VAL A 212 9.83 -1.01 4.75
C VAL A 212 9.93 0.44 4.27
N PRO A 213 11.10 0.91 3.80
CA PRO A 213 11.27 2.27 3.30
C PRO A 213 10.33 2.59 2.13
N ASN A 214 9.81 3.81 2.07
CA ASN A 214 8.81 4.21 1.06
C ASN A 214 9.26 3.98 -0.39
N ALA A 215 10.57 4.06 -0.66
CA ALA A 215 11.13 3.82 -2.00
C ALA A 215 10.87 2.39 -2.52
N LEU A 216 10.61 1.45 -1.62
CA LEU A 216 10.39 0.03 -1.91
C LEU A 216 8.91 -0.35 -1.86
N VAL A 217 8.04 0.59 -1.49
CA VAL A 217 6.60 0.35 -1.34
C VAL A 217 5.88 0.98 -2.51
N PRO A 218 5.14 0.21 -3.31
CA PRO A 218 4.30 0.76 -4.37
C PRO A 218 3.37 1.85 -3.83
N ALA A 219 3.28 2.97 -4.57
CA ALA A 219 2.57 4.16 -4.09
C ALA A 219 1.06 3.93 -3.83
N ASP A 220 0.46 2.98 -4.55
CA ASP A 220 -0.92 2.54 -4.38
C ASP A 220 -1.11 1.73 -3.08
N GLN A 221 -0.13 0.95 -2.67
CA GLN A 221 -0.14 0.21 -1.40
C GLN A 221 0.18 1.12 -0.20
N ALA A 222 1.11 2.06 -0.38
CA ALA A 222 1.58 2.94 0.69
C ALA A 222 0.48 3.78 1.36
N ALA A 223 -0.64 4.02 0.68
CA ALA A 223 -1.77 4.76 1.23
C ALA A 223 -2.60 3.96 2.25
N MET A 224 -2.53 2.63 2.21
CA MET A 224 -3.28 1.73 3.09
C MET A 224 -2.48 1.32 4.34
N LEU A 225 -1.17 1.53 4.32
CA LEU A 225 -0.24 1.03 5.34
C LEU A 225 0.07 2.11 6.38
N ALA A 226 0.26 1.70 7.63
CA ALA A 226 0.70 2.62 8.68
C ALA A 226 2.09 3.19 8.34
N SER A 227 2.31 4.47 8.63
CA SER A 227 3.64 5.07 8.50
C SER A 227 4.52 4.68 9.69
N CYS A 228 5.83 4.59 9.45
CA CYS A 228 6.85 4.29 10.47
C CYS A 228 8.11 5.12 10.22
N ASP A 229 9.00 5.19 11.22
CA ASP A 229 10.26 5.95 11.19
C ASP A 229 10.11 7.41 10.72
N ASP A 230 9.25 8.18 11.40
CA ASP A 230 8.98 9.59 11.06
C ASP A 230 8.57 9.80 9.59
N ASP A 231 7.70 8.92 9.09
CA ASP A 231 7.21 8.84 7.71
C ASP A 231 8.24 8.40 6.66
N ALA A 232 9.41 7.90 7.06
CA ALA A 232 10.42 7.37 6.13
C ALA A 232 10.02 6.01 5.52
N GLY A 233 9.10 5.27 6.15
CA GLY A 233 8.65 3.96 5.67
C GLY A 233 7.17 3.66 5.88
N ARG A 234 6.78 2.44 5.51
CA ARG A 234 5.47 1.85 5.75
C ARG A 234 5.61 0.53 6.49
N CYS A 235 4.69 0.30 7.42
CA CYS A 235 4.62 -0.94 8.18
C CYS A 235 3.96 -2.02 7.33
N ILE A 236 4.75 -3.01 6.90
CA ILE A 236 4.30 -4.08 5.98
C ILE A 236 4.33 -5.43 6.73
N PRO A 237 3.25 -6.21 6.67
CA PRO A 237 3.22 -7.58 7.20
C PRO A 237 4.36 -8.44 6.66
N ASP A 238 4.93 -9.28 7.52
CA ASP A 238 6.11 -10.09 7.21
C ASP A 238 5.88 -10.98 5.98
N GLU A 239 4.69 -11.56 5.82
CA GLU A 239 4.36 -12.43 4.69
C GLU A 239 4.42 -11.69 3.33
N LEU A 240 4.11 -10.38 3.31
CA LEU A 240 4.24 -9.55 2.12
C LEU A 240 5.70 -9.18 1.85
N ILE A 241 6.50 -8.97 2.89
CA ILE A 241 7.94 -8.72 2.76
C ILE A 241 8.64 -9.99 2.23
N GLU A 242 8.42 -11.13 2.89
CA GLU A 242 9.02 -12.43 2.55
C GLU A 242 8.77 -12.84 1.11
N THR A 243 7.64 -12.44 0.53
CA THR A 243 7.26 -12.80 -0.84
C THR A 243 7.48 -11.68 -1.85
N SER A 244 8.05 -10.54 -1.44
CA SER A 244 8.21 -9.35 -2.27
C SER A 244 6.88 -8.91 -2.93
N GLY A 245 5.78 -8.99 -2.16
CA GLY A 245 4.43 -8.67 -2.62
C GLY A 245 3.72 -9.75 -3.45
N ILE A 246 4.40 -10.87 -3.78
CA ILE A 246 3.84 -12.01 -4.52
C ILE A 246 3.15 -12.95 -3.53
N TYR A 247 2.09 -12.44 -2.90
CA TYR A 247 1.36 -13.11 -1.83
C TYR A 247 -0.12 -13.21 -2.18
N THR A 248 -0.74 -14.33 -1.80
CA THR A 248 -2.19 -14.48 -1.75
C THR A 248 -2.57 -14.77 -0.31
N ALA A 249 -3.30 -13.86 0.31
CA ALA A 249 -3.74 -14.03 1.69
C ALA A 249 -4.63 -15.28 1.83
N PRO A 250 -4.55 -16.03 2.93
CA PRO A 250 -5.44 -17.16 3.17
C PRO A 250 -6.90 -16.75 3.10
N THR A 251 -7.71 -17.54 2.39
CA THR A 251 -9.15 -17.39 2.36
C THR A 251 -9.77 -17.71 3.72
N CYS A 252 -10.78 -16.94 4.11
CA CYS A 252 -11.54 -17.14 5.34
C CYS A 252 -13.02 -16.82 5.11
N SER A 253 -13.87 -17.22 6.07
CA SER A 253 -15.29 -16.86 6.10
C SER A 253 -15.47 -15.65 7.02
N SER A 254 -15.92 -14.53 6.47
CA SER A 254 -16.13 -13.26 7.16
C SER A 254 -17.59 -13.11 7.61
N ILE A 255 -17.99 -11.88 7.90
CA ILE A 255 -19.35 -11.48 8.29
C ILE A 255 -20.37 -12.01 7.28
N VAL A 256 -21.50 -12.53 7.79
CA VAL A 256 -22.58 -13.18 7.03
C VAL A 256 -22.12 -14.25 6.04
N GLY A 257 -21.01 -14.92 6.34
CA GLY A 257 -20.48 -16.01 5.52
C GLY A 257 -19.85 -15.55 4.20
N LEU A 258 -19.61 -14.24 4.03
CA LEU A 258 -18.91 -13.73 2.85
C LEU A 258 -17.48 -14.27 2.81
N GLU A 259 -17.02 -14.58 1.61
CA GLU A 259 -15.61 -14.88 1.40
C GLU A 259 -14.75 -13.67 1.78
N GLY A 260 -13.65 -13.92 2.48
CA GLY A 260 -12.69 -12.89 2.87
C GLY A 260 -11.25 -13.34 2.76
N ARG A 261 -10.35 -12.45 3.22
CA ARG A 261 -8.91 -12.68 3.32
C ARG A 261 -8.41 -12.35 4.70
N CYS A 262 -7.48 -13.17 5.17
CA CYS A 262 -6.78 -12.94 6.42
C CYS A 262 -5.81 -11.76 6.27
N MET A 263 -6.18 -10.61 6.83
CA MET A 263 -5.37 -9.39 6.78
C MET A 263 -4.81 -9.06 8.16
N SER A 264 -3.59 -8.53 8.18
CA SER A 264 -2.91 -8.12 9.40
C SER A 264 -3.62 -6.94 10.08
N THR A 265 -3.77 -7.03 11.39
CA THR A 265 -4.24 -5.92 12.25
C THR A 265 -3.21 -4.79 12.37
N CYS A 266 -2.05 -4.91 11.73
CA CYS A 266 -1.10 -3.82 11.55
C CYS A 266 -1.54 -2.80 10.49
N ILE A 267 -2.49 -3.16 9.63
CA ILE A 267 -3.11 -2.23 8.68
C ILE A 267 -4.11 -1.35 9.44
N PRO A 268 -3.98 -0.01 9.44
CA PRO A 268 -4.81 0.89 10.26
C PRO A 268 -6.31 0.66 10.11
N ASP A 269 -6.80 0.50 8.89
CA ASP A 269 -8.24 0.30 8.63
C ASP A 269 -8.75 -1.03 9.19
N ILE A 270 -7.90 -2.07 9.19
CA ILE A 270 -8.22 -3.38 9.77
C ILE A 270 -8.15 -3.32 11.29
N GLN A 271 -7.17 -2.60 11.85
CA GLN A 271 -7.06 -2.37 13.29
C GLN A 271 -8.31 -1.65 13.84
N ALA A 272 -8.76 -0.60 13.15
CA ALA A 272 -9.94 0.18 13.52
C ALA A 272 -11.22 -0.68 13.57
N GLN A 273 -11.28 -1.74 12.75
CA GLN A 273 -12.42 -2.64 12.64
C GLN A 273 -12.19 -4.00 13.33
N ALA A 274 -11.10 -4.17 14.07
CA ALA A 274 -10.68 -5.48 14.56
C ALA A 274 -11.66 -6.14 15.55
N SER A 275 -12.56 -5.37 16.16
CA SER A 275 -13.65 -5.85 17.01
C SER A 275 -14.89 -6.30 16.23
N LEU A 276 -15.10 -5.76 15.03
CA LEU A 276 -16.25 -6.07 14.16
C LEU A 276 -15.94 -7.20 13.18
N LEU A 277 -14.67 -7.35 12.80
CA LEU A 277 -14.23 -8.40 11.90
C LEU A 277 -13.97 -9.70 12.67
N PRO A 278 -14.48 -10.85 12.21
CA PRO A 278 -14.18 -12.13 12.84
C PRO A 278 -12.73 -12.53 12.59
N GLN A 279 -12.13 -13.27 13.53
CA GLN A 279 -10.83 -13.92 13.27
C GLN A 279 -10.98 -15.10 12.29
N SER A 280 -12.06 -15.89 12.38
CA SER A 280 -12.30 -17.05 11.52
C SER A 280 -11.12 -18.05 11.56
N THR A 281 -10.59 -18.47 10.41
CA THR A 281 -9.40 -19.33 10.29
C THR A 281 -8.07 -18.55 10.28
N CYS A 282 -8.11 -17.23 10.48
CA CYS A 282 -6.92 -16.40 10.43
C CYS A 282 -6.08 -16.50 11.71
N GLU A 283 -4.81 -16.11 11.61
CA GLU A 283 -3.90 -16.05 12.76
C GLU A 283 -4.36 -15.00 13.80
N ALA A 284 -3.82 -15.08 15.02
CA ALA A 284 -4.26 -14.23 16.14
C ALA A 284 -4.13 -12.72 15.86
N THR A 285 -3.09 -12.34 15.11
CA THR A 285 -2.78 -10.96 14.70
C THR A 285 -3.52 -10.54 13.41
N GLN A 286 -4.40 -11.38 12.89
CA GLN A 286 -5.12 -11.15 11.64
C GLN A 286 -6.63 -11.15 11.84
N ARG A 287 -7.35 -10.56 10.89
CA ARG A 287 -8.81 -10.55 10.82
C ARG A 287 -9.28 -10.94 9.44
N CYS A 288 -10.43 -11.58 9.38
CA CYS A 288 -11.04 -11.98 8.13
C CYS A 288 -11.80 -10.81 7.50
N VAL A 289 -11.15 -10.10 6.58
CA VAL A 289 -11.72 -8.94 5.89
C VAL A 289 -12.53 -9.45 4.70
N PRO A 290 -13.82 -9.12 4.57
CA PRO A 290 -14.64 -9.65 3.49
C PRO A 290 -14.17 -9.09 2.15
N CYS A 291 -14.24 -9.88 1.07
CA CYS A 291 -13.95 -9.42 -0.29
C CYS A 291 -14.95 -8.35 -0.77
N CYS A 292 -16.20 -8.47 -0.32
CA CYS A 292 -17.29 -7.56 -0.67
C CYS A 292 -17.81 -6.88 0.60
N ASP A 293 -18.13 -5.59 0.52
CA ASP A 293 -18.78 -4.85 1.61
C ASP A 293 -20.19 -5.45 1.83
N PRO A 294 -20.52 -5.91 3.05
CA PRO A 294 -21.81 -6.55 3.29
C PRO A 294 -23.01 -5.60 3.20
N PHE A 295 -22.80 -4.28 3.23
CA PHE A 295 -23.85 -3.26 3.14
C PHE A 295 -24.05 -2.70 1.73
N THR A 296 -23.06 -2.81 0.85
CA THR A 296 -23.17 -2.26 -0.53
C THR A 296 -23.03 -3.33 -1.59
N GLY A 297 -22.44 -4.48 -1.24
CA GLY A 297 -22.06 -5.53 -2.17
C GLY A 297 -20.91 -5.15 -3.10
N GLU A 298 -20.23 -4.01 -2.87
CA GLU A 298 -19.08 -3.53 -3.64
C GLU A 298 -17.77 -4.19 -3.18
N GLU A 299 -16.73 -4.14 -4.00
CA GLU A 299 -15.42 -4.69 -3.63
C GLU A 299 -14.74 -3.86 -2.53
N THR A 300 -14.28 -4.54 -1.47
CA THR A 300 -13.48 -3.91 -0.41
C THR A 300 -12.01 -3.78 -0.80
N GLY A 301 -11.57 -4.41 -1.89
CA GLY A 301 -10.16 -4.53 -2.26
C GLY A 301 -9.36 -5.54 -1.42
N ALA A 302 -9.95 -6.18 -0.41
CA ALA A 302 -9.26 -7.21 0.37
C ALA A 302 -8.79 -8.39 -0.51
N CYS A 303 -9.53 -8.67 -1.58
CA CYS A 303 -9.25 -9.77 -2.51
C CYS A 303 -8.64 -9.26 -3.83
N SER A 304 -8.03 -8.06 -3.80
CA SER A 304 -7.24 -7.51 -4.90
C SER A 304 -5.82 -7.13 -4.47
N ILE A 305 -5.34 -7.65 -3.33
CA ILE A 305 -3.99 -7.41 -2.83
C ILE A 305 -3.05 -8.51 -3.36
N GLY A 306 -1.91 -8.10 -3.91
CA GLY A 306 -0.87 -9.02 -4.38
C GLY A 306 -1.35 -9.86 -5.55
N CYS A 307 -1.32 -11.17 -5.37
CA CYS A 307 -1.61 -12.18 -6.39
C CYS A 307 -3.01 -12.76 -6.35
N ASP A 308 -3.90 -12.14 -5.57
CA ASP A 308 -5.26 -12.63 -5.39
C ASP A 308 -6.06 -12.60 -6.69
N ALA A 309 -6.70 -13.73 -7.01
CA ALA A 309 -7.59 -13.82 -8.17
C ALA A 309 -8.98 -13.19 -7.95
N GLY A 310 -9.24 -12.68 -6.74
CA GLY A 310 -10.55 -12.19 -6.32
C GLY A 310 -11.38 -13.25 -5.60
N PRO A 311 -12.59 -12.87 -5.15
CA PRO A 311 -13.52 -13.82 -4.55
C PRO A 311 -13.98 -14.87 -5.56
N ALA A 312 -14.26 -16.10 -5.10
CA ALA A 312 -14.82 -17.16 -5.93
C ALA A 312 -16.20 -16.78 -6.50
N ALA A 313 -16.96 -15.97 -5.78
CA ALA A 313 -18.17 -15.31 -6.25
C ALA A 313 -17.94 -13.81 -6.39
N ALA A 314 -18.16 -13.26 -7.59
CA ALA A 314 -17.98 -11.83 -7.83
C ALA A 314 -18.88 -10.99 -6.93
N CYS A 315 -18.36 -9.85 -6.47
CA CYS A 315 -19.15 -8.84 -5.77
C CYS A 315 -20.22 -8.30 -6.73
N THR A 316 -21.49 -8.50 -6.40
CA THR A 316 -22.61 -8.21 -7.33
C THR A 316 -23.14 -6.78 -7.22
N GLY A 317 -22.61 -5.98 -6.30
CA GLY A 317 -23.21 -4.68 -5.93
C GLY A 317 -24.56 -4.84 -5.24
N VAL A 318 -24.88 -6.04 -4.75
CA VAL A 318 -26.06 -6.31 -3.94
C VAL A 318 -25.60 -6.51 -2.49
N PRO A 319 -26.12 -5.70 -1.55
CA PRO A 319 -25.84 -5.85 -0.13
C PRO A 319 -26.15 -7.29 0.35
N ALA A 320 -25.32 -7.80 1.24
CA ALA A 320 -25.58 -9.07 1.93
C ALA A 320 -26.55 -8.88 3.09
N PHE A 321 -26.52 -7.71 3.73
CA PHE A 321 -27.52 -7.31 4.72
C PHE A 321 -28.81 -6.84 4.05
N PRO A 322 -29.99 -7.33 4.47
CA PRO A 322 -31.27 -6.80 4.02
C PRO A 322 -31.41 -5.31 4.37
N THR A 323 -32.12 -4.55 3.54
CA THR A 323 -32.49 -3.17 3.89
C THR A 323 -33.57 -3.15 4.96
N CYS A 324 -33.59 -2.10 5.76
CA CYS A 324 -34.63 -1.74 6.71
C CYS A 324 -34.90 -0.23 6.63
N CYS A 325 -35.77 0.28 7.50
CA CYS A 325 -36.41 1.59 7.37
C CYS A 325 -37.38 1.63 6.16
N ASP A 326 -38.44 2.45 6.25
CA ASP A 326 -39.48 2.52 5.22
C ASP A 326 -38.96 3.03 3.86
N ASP A 327 -37.79 3.67 3.85
CA ASP A 327 -37.14 4.31 2.70
C ASP A 327 -35.83 3.62 2.26
N ASP A 328 -35.56 2.39 2.74
CA ASP A 328 -34.31 1.66 2.53
C ASP A 328 -33.05 2.42 3.02
N SER A 329 -33.19 3.34 4.00
CA SER A 329 -32.06 4.10 4.56
C SER A 329 -31.32 3.39 5.70
N GLY A 330 -31.64 2.13 5.98
CA GLY A 330 -30.97 1.31 6.97
C GLY A 330 -30.70 -0.10 6.47
N HIS A 331 -29.88 -0.83 7.23
CA HIS A 331 -29.57 -2.23 6.98
C HIS A 331 -29.73 -3.05 8.25
N CYS A 332 -30.25 -4.27 8.09
CA CYS A 332 -30.37 -5.25 9.15
C CYS A 332 -29.03 -5.93 9.41
N VAL A 333 -28.49 -5.78 10.61
CA VAL A 333 -27.24 -6.44 11.02
C VAL A 333 -27.49 -7.40 12.20
N PRO A 334 -26.72 -8.49 12.33
CA PRO A 334 -26.76 -9.34 13.51
C PRO A 334 -26.50 -8.53 14.78
N ALA A 335 -27.30 -8.73 15.82
CA ALA A 335 -27.15 -8.04 17.11
C ALA A 335 -25.73 -8.17 17.68
N GLU A 336 -25.05 -9.31 17.45
CA GLU A 336 -23.65 -9.53 17.88
C GLU A 336 -22.62 -8.58 17.26
N LEU A 337 -22.96 -7.85 16.19
CA LEU A 337 -22.12 -6.82 15.58
C LEU A 337 -22.47 -5.41 16.07
N VAL A 338 -23.54 -5.28 16.84
CA VAL A 338 -24.00 -4.03 17.45
C VAL A 338 -23.38 -3.93 18.85
N PRO A 339 -22.83 -2.77 19.22
CA PRO A 339 -22.42 -2.54 20.60
C PRO A 339 -23.61 -2.71 21.58
N ASP A 340 -23.40 -3.43 22.69
CA ASP A 340 -24.44 -3.70 23.71
C ASP A 340 -25.19 -2.43 24.18
N ASP A 341 -24.54 -1.25 24.17
CA ASP A 341 -25.14 0.02 24.60
C ASP A 341 -26.02 0.69 23.53
N GLN A 342 -26.01 0.17 22.31
CA GLN A 342 -26.85 0.64 21.20
C GLN A 342 -28.04 -0.27 20.93
N GLU A 343 -27.99 -1.56 21.29
CA GLU A 343 -29.02 -2.56 20.96
C GLU A 343 -30.44 -2.10 21.36
N ASP A 344 -30.61 -1.55 22.56
CA ASP A 344 -31.91 -1.11 23.09
C ASP A 344 -32.54 0.10 22.35
N ASN A 345 -31.80 0.72 21.41
CA ASN A 345 -32.26 1.90 20.65
C ASN A 345 -32.52 1.59 19.16
N LEU A 346 -32.43 0.33 18.75
CA LEU A 346 -32.59 -0.10 17.37
C LEU A 346 -33.84 -0.97 17.21
N ASP A 347 -34.54 -0.80 16.10
CA ASP A 347 -35.66 -1.65 15.72
C ASP A 347 -35.20 -3.08 15.40
N GLU A 348 -36.01 -4.07 15.78
CA GLU A 348 -35.82 -5.45 15.30
C GLU A 348 -36.18 -5.53 13.81
N CYS A 349 -35.32 -6.19 13.04
CA CYS A 349 -35.59 -6.49 11.65
C CYS A 349 -36.38 -7.79 11.49
N GLU A 350 -37.32 -7.81 10.55
CA GLU A 350 -37.93 -9.06 10.09
C GLU A 350 -36.86 -9.96 9.46
N SER A 351 -36.76 -11.20 9.92
CA SER A 351 -35.81 -12.16 9.38
C SER A 351 -36.16 -12.48 7.91
N PRO A 352 -35.18 -12.47 6.98
CA PRO A 352 -35.44 -12.73 5.57
C PRO A 352 -35.95 -14.15 5.27
N GLU A 353 -35.90 -15.07 6.23
CA GLU A 353 -36.35 -16.46 6.05
C GLU A 353 -37.87 -16.65 6.23
N GLY A 354 -38.62 -15.58 6.51
CA GLY A 354 -40.09 -15.55 6.47
C GLY A 354 -40.77 -15.96 7.78
N ASP A 355 -41.98 -15.43 7.96
CA ASP A 355 -42.86 -15.46 9.15
C ASP A 355 -43.29 -16.84 9.68
N ASP A 356 -42.53 -17.90 9.45
CA ASP A 356 -42.75 -19.16 10.14
C ASP A 356 -42.24 -18.97 11.59
N ASP A 357 -43.14 -18.45 12.44
CA ASP A 357 -43.05 -18.13 13.89
C ASP A 357 -42.42 -19.23 14.80
N ASP A 358 -41.83 -20.30 14.24
CA ASP A 358 -41.35 -21.48 14.94
C ASP A 358 -39.81 -21.67 14.91
N ASP A 359 -39.03 -20.84 14.18
CA ASP A 359 -37.55 -20.91 14.19
C ASP A 359 -36.95 -19.95 15.24
N ASP A 360 -37.09 -20.31 16.52
CA ASP A 360 -36.46 -19.66 17.70
C ASP A 360 -34.90 -19.63 17.64
N ASP A 361 -34.27 -20.17 16.58
CA ASP A 361 -32.82 -20.33 16.43
C ASP A 361 -32.16 -19.28 15.52
N ALA A 362 -32.92 -18.43 14.82
CA ALA A 362 -32.34 -17.37 13.99
C ALA A 362 -31.71 -16.27 14.88
N PRO A 363 -30.51 -15.76 14.54
CA PRO A 363 -29.92 -14.66 15.30
C PRO A 363 -30.80 -13.41 15.18
N ALA A 364 -30.97 -12.69 16.29
CA ALA A 364 -31.65 -11.40 16.29
C ALA A 364 -30.91 -10.42 15.35
N MET A 365 -31.68 -9.73 14.51
CA MET A 365 -31.19 -8.74 13.57
C MET A 365 -31.72 -7.37 13.98
N LEU A 366 -30.86 -6.37 14.02
CA LEU A 366 -31.21 -4.99 14.40
C LEU A 366 -31.04 -4.07 13.19
N CYS A 367 -31.99 -3.15 13.03
CA CYS A 367 -31.98 -2.16 11.98
C CYS A 367 -31.02 -1.02 12.33
N ILE A 368 -29.93 -0.87 11.57
CA ILE A 368 -29.01 0.26 11.70
C ILE A 368 -29.22 1.23 10.53
N PRO A 369 -29.60 2.49 10.79
CA PRO A 369 -29.61 3.52 9.76
C PRO A 369 -28.22 3.75 9.17
N ASP A 370 -28.13 3.92 7.85
CA ASP A 370 -26.85 4.02 7.14
C ASP A 370 -25.99 5.18 7.61
N VAL A 371 -26.61 6.30 8.00
CA VAL A 371 -25.89 7.46 8.53
C VAL A 371 -25.16 7.16 9.84
N MET A 372 -25.65 6.19 10.63
CA MET A 372 -25.05 5.79 11.91
C MET A 372 -23.92 4.78 11.76
N ARG A 373 -23.68 4.26 10.55
CA ARG A 373 -22.51 3.41 10.26
C ARG A 373 -21.20 4.19 10.28
N ASP A 374 -21.27 5.51 10.08
CA ASP A 374 -20.11 6.38 10.25
C ASP A 374 -19.88 6.62 11.75
N PRO A 375 -18.77 6.15 12.35
CA PRO A 375 -18.49 6.38 13.77
C PRO A 375 -18.29 7.86 14.11
N ALA A 376 -18.08 8.72 13.11
CA ALA A 376 -18.01 10.17 13.27
C ALA A 376 -19.38 10.85 13.13
N PHE A 377 -20.46 10.11 12.88
CA PHE A 377 -21.80 10.67 12.79
C PHE A 377 -22.16 11.35 14.10
N ALA A 378 -22.52 12.63 13.99
CA ALA A 378 -23.08 13.43 15.05
C ALA A 378 -24.34 14.07 14.51
N GLY A 379 -25.48 13.78 15.14
CA GLY A 379 -26.77 14.31 14.70
C GLY A 379 -26.78 15.84 14.73
N VAL A 380 -27.49 16.44 13.77
CA VAL A 380 -27.62 17.89 13.68
C VAL A 380 -28.43 18.39 14.87
N ARG A 381 -27.97 19.41 15.59
CA ARG A 381 -28.71 19.96 16.73
C ARG A 381 -30.07 20.48 16.32
N CYS A 382 -31.09 20.16 17.11
CA CYS A 382 -32.46 20.59 16.94
C CYS A 382 -33.06 21.06 18.28
N VAL A 383 -34.16 21.79 18.21
CA VAL A 383 -34.95 22.17 19.38
C VAL A 383 -36.39 21.68 19.17
N GLY A 384 -36.80 20.69 19.95
CA GLY A 384 -38.17 20.16 19.90
C GLY A 384 -39.06 20.77 20.97
N GLN A 385 -40.38 20.51 20.88
CA GLN A 385 -41.36 20.96 21.87
C GLN A 385 -41.95 19.77 22.64
N GLN A 386 -42.04 19.88 23.97
CA GLN A 386 -42.69 18.89 24.80
C GLN A 386 -44.22 19.06 24.78
N LEU A 387 -44.95 17.93 24.85
CA LEU A 387 -46.42 17.90 24.88
C LEU A 387 -47.04 18.76 26.01
N PHE A 388 -46.34 18.92 27.14
CA PHE A 388 -46.82 19.70 28.30
C PHE A 388 -46.28 21.14 28.36
N GLY A 389 -45.65 21.61 27.28
CA GLY A 389 -45.08 22.95 27.15
C GLY A 389 -43.65 23.02 27.66
N GLY A 390 -42.74 23.47 26.80
CA GLY A 390 -41.32 23.60 27.07
C GLY A 390 -40.51 23.12 25.87
N ASP A 391 -39.44 23.82 25.57
CA ASP A 391 -38.51 23.42 24.52
C ASP A 391 -37.47 22.44 25.10
N TYR A 392 -36.98 21.51 24.28
CA TYR A 392 -35.85 20.64 24.64
C TYR A 392 -34.75 20.71 23.57
N ASP A 393 -33.49 20.63 24.01
CA ASP A 393 -32.35 20.50 23.12
C ASP A 393 -32.18 19.03 22.71
N GLY A 394 -31.98 18.79 21.41
CA GLY A 394 -31.82 17.45 20.86
C GLY A 394 -30.91 17.40 19.63
N VAL A 395 -30.89 16.25 19.00
CA VAL A 395 -30.24 15.99 17.71
C VAL A 395 -31.19 15.28 16.76
N CYS A 396 -31.11 15.61 15.48
CA CYS A 396 -31.86 14.95 14.42
C CYS A 396 -31.27 13.56 14.17
N LEU A 397 -32.05 12.52 14.46
CA LEU A 397 -31.74 11.13 14.10
C LEU A 397 -32.80 10.58 13.14
N PRO A 398 -32.47 9.57 12.32
CA PRO A 398 -33.44 8.92 11.44
C PRO A 398 -34.68 8.47 12.22
N ASP A 399 -35.85 8.58 11.60
CA ASP A 399 -37.13 8.25 12.23
C ASP A 399 -37.41 6.74 12.33
N CYS A 400 -36.59 5.91 11.68
CA CYS A 400 -36.58 4.45 11.81
C CYS A 400 -35.77 3.89 12.98
N LEU A 401 -35.57 4.69 14.04
CA LEU A 401 -35.02 4.22 15.30
C LEU A 401 -36.17 4.01 16.30
N ASP A 402 -36.26 2.84 16.92
CA ASP A 402 -37.16 2.61 18.05
C ASP A 402 -36.56 3.21 19.33
N ILE A 403 -36.73 4.51 19.47
CA ILE A 403 -36.25 5.20 20.65
C ILE A 403 -37.37 5.15 21.69
N PRO A 404 -37.17 4.51 22.87
CA PRO A 404 -38.22 4.13 23.82
C PRO A 404 -38.74 5.34 24.63
N PHE A 405 -39.23 6.34 23.92
CA PHE A 405 -39.85 7.51 24.47
C PHE A 405 -41.36 7.40 24.30
N ASP A 406 -42.06 7.32 25.43
CA ASP A 406 -43.53 7.28 25.52
C ASP A 406 -44.23 8.57 25.02
N PHE A 407 -43.53 9.46 24.32
CA PHE A 407 -44.06 10.71 23.78
C PHE A 407 -43.81 10.82 22.28
N THR A 408 -44.77 11.44 21.59
CA THR A 408 -44.64 11.79 20.18
C THR A 408 -43.55 12.84 20.02
N MET A 409 -42.50 12.52 19.28
CA MET A 409 -41.51 13.50 18.86
C MET A 409 -42.03 14.23 17.63
N ASP A 410 -41.92 15.56 17.64
CA ASP A 410 -42.12 16.34 16.42
C ASP A 410 -40.80 16.35 15.62
N GLU A 411 -40.92 16.36 14.29
CA GLU A 411 -39.82 16.56 13.34
C GLU A 411 -39.02 17.85 13.65
N ALA A 412 -39.66 18.83 14.29
CA ALA A 412 -39.08 20.11 14.66
C ALA A 412 -38.42 20.81 13.45
N ASP A 413 -37.15 21.22 13.59
CA ASP A 413 -36.34 21.80 12.50
C ASP A 413 -35.47 20.73 11.78
N CYS A 414 -35.75 19.43 11.99
CA CYS A 414 -35.06 18.36 11.29
C CYS A 414 -35.53 18.28 9.82
N VAL A 415 -34.72 17.60 8.99
CA VAL A 415 -35.09 17.31 7.61
C VAL A 415 -36.08 16.14 7.57
N GLU A 416 -36.85 16.02 6.49
CA GLU A 416 -37.80 14.92 6.27
C GLU A 416 -37.10 13.55 6.46
N GLY A 417 -37.73 12.63 7.19
CA GLY A 417 -37.17 11.32 7.58
C GLY A 417 -36.33 11.34 8.87
N TYR A 418 -36.31 12.46 9.60
CA TYR A 418 -35.59 12.59 10.88
C TYR A 418 -36.50 13.13 11.98
N VAL A 419 -36.32 12.63 13.20
CA VAL A 419 -36.97 13.15 14.40
C VAL A 419 -35.98 13.86 15.32
N CYS A 420 -36.46 14.89 16.03
CA CYS A 420 -35.64 15.58 17.01
C CYS A 420 -35.57 14.81 18.33
N VAL A 421 -34.48 14.07 18.55
CA VAL A 421 -34.28 13.22 19.71
C VAL A 421 -33.63 14.00 20.84
N PRO A 422 -34.23 14.09 22.05
CA PRO A 422 -33.67 14.89 23.13
C PRO A 422 -32.32 14.34 23.60
N CYS A 423 -31.38 15.22 23.95
CA CYS A 423 -30.09 14.81 24.52
C CYS A 423 -30.18 14.29 25.96
N THR A 424 -31.31 14.53 26.60
CA THR A 424 -31.57 14.11 27.97
C THR A 424 -33.02 13.65 28.03
N ASN A 425 -33.25 12.45 28.54
CA ASN A 425 -34.59 11.91 28.74
C ASN A 425 -35.41 12.90 29.60
N PRO A 426 -36.50 13.47 29.08
CA PRO A 426 -37.22 14.54 29.77
C PRO A 426 -37.96 14.04 31.03
N LEU A 427 -38.12 12.74 31.20
CA LEU A 427 -38.77 12.13 32.36
C LEU A 427 -37.78 11.78 33.47
N THR A 428 -36.60 11.24 33.12
CA THR A 428 -35.60 10.78 34.11
C THR A 428 -34.48 11.79 34.35
N GLY A 429 -34.20 12.67 33.38
CA GLY A 429 -33.05 13.56 33.40
C GLY A 429 -31.72 12.88 33.05
N GLU A 430 -31.74 11.62 32.60
CA GLU A 430 -30.54 10.88 32.20
C GLU A 430 -30.18 11.15 30.73
N PRO A 431 -28.90 11.09 30.33
CA PRO A 431 -28.50 11.20 28.92
C PRO A 431 -29.23 10.15 28.07
N SER A 432 -29.65 10.54 26.86
CA SER A 432 -30.32 9.61 25.94
C SER A 432 -29.38 8.67 25.20
N GLY A 433 -28.08 8.98 25.17
CA GLY A 433 -27.10 8.25 24.34
C GLY A 433 -27.15 8.63 22.86
N ALA A 434 -28.00 9.57 22.45
CA ALA A 434 -28.11 10.02 21.07
C ALA A 434 -26.77 10.62 20.56
N PRO A 435 -26.24 10.16 19.42
CA PRO A 435 -24.96 10.64 18.90
C PRO A 435 -25.01 12.13 18.54
N GLY A 436 -24.08 12.93 19.09
CA GLY A 436 -24.03 14.39 18.92
C GLY A 436 -24.55 15.18 20.12
N CYS A 437 -25.11 14.48 21.10
CA CYS A 437 -25.21 14.92 22.49
C CYS A 437 -23.89 14.60 23.23
#